data_AF-A0A947EQJ0-F1
#
_entry.id   AF-A0A947EQJ0-F1
#
_cell.length_a   1.000
_cell.length_b   1.000
_cell.length_c   1.000
_cell.angle_alpha   90.00
_cell.angle_beta   90.00
_cell.angle_gamma   90.00
#
_symmetry.space_group_name_H-M   'P 1'
#
loop_
_entity.id
_entity.type
_entity.pdbx_description
1 polymer ?
#
loop_
_entity_poly.entity_id
_entity_poly.type
_entity_poly.pdbx_seq_one_letter_code
_entity_poly.pdbx_strand_id
1 'polypeptide(L)'
;KSYGNLKNDVETVLDFYFHQCSLTMSCRQLAKLFYIFMNKGKCLQGHPYLSINQVKRINAIMLTCGFYDEAGEFAFEVGLPGKSGVGGGIVALLPNKFCVVTWSPGLNPKGNSKLGMLALEQLTSKTGLSIF
;
A
#
# COMPACT_ATOMS: atom_id res chain seq x y z
N LYS A 1 2.66 11.80 -23.11
CA LYS A 1 1.91 12.60 -24.11
C LYS A 1 2.28 12.20 -25.54
N SER A 2 3.57 12.12 -25.88
CA SER A 2 4.09 11.71 -27.20
C SER A 2 3.52 10.40 -27.77
N TYR A 3 3.34 9.37 -26.94
CA TYR A 3 2.77 8.07 -27.35
C TYR A 3 1.24 7.99 -27.25
N GLY A 4 0.52 9.11 -27.08
CA GLY A 4 -0.95 9.10 -26.99
C GLY A 4 -1.56 8.53 -25.69
N ASN A 5 -0.76 7.99 -24.78
CA ASN A 5 -1.22 7.39 -23.52
C ASN A 5 -1.77 8.40 -22.49
N LEU A 6 -1.51 9.70 -22.65
CA LEU A 6 -1.97 10.76 -21.74
C LEU A 6 -2.87 11.74 -22.50
N LYS A 7 -4.16 11.77 -22.17
CA LYS A 7 -5.14 12.61 -22.88
C LYS A 7 -5.22 14.03 -22.34
N ASN A 8 -4.99 14.24 -21.04
CA ASN A 8 -5.04 15.55 -20.40
C ASN A 8 -3.78 16.39 -20.64
N ASP A 9 -3.85 17.68 -20.31
CA ASP A 9 -2.69 18.57 -20.27
C ASP A 9 -1.64 18.06 -19.25
N VAL A 10 -0.36 18.27 -19.55
CA VAL A 10 0.74 17.73 -18.73
C VAL A 10 0.81 18.44 -17.38
N GLU A 11 0.73 19.77 -17.36
CA GLU A 11 0.84 20.55 -16.11
C GLU A 11 -0.32 20.24 -15.18
N THR A 12 -1.53 20.11 -15.73
CA THR A 12 -2.71 19.72 -14.93
C THR A 12 -2.54 18.33 -14.29
N VAL A 13 -1.96 17.37 -15.01
CA VAL A 13 -1.72 16.02 -14.48
C VAL A 13 -0.64 16.01 -13.41
N LEU A 14 0.44 16.77 -13.62
CA LEU A 14 1.53 16.88 -12.65
C LEU A 14 1.08 17.58 -11.37
N ASP A 15 0.36 18.70 -11.48
CA ASP A 15 -0.20 19.42 -10.32
C ASP A 15 -1.08 18.48 -9.47
N PHE A 16 -1.99 17.75 -10.12
CA PHE A 16 -2.84 16.78 -9.42
C PHE A 16 -2.04 15.64 -8.78
N TYR A 17 -1.03 15.10 -9.49
CA TYR A 17 -0.18 14.05 -8.96
C TYR A 17 0.62 14.51 -7.74
N PHE A 18 1.21 15.70 -7.80
CA PHE A 18 1.96 16.28 -6.68
C PHE A 18 1.05 16.57 -5.49
N HIS A 19 -0.17 17.07 -5.74
CA HIS A 19 -1.15 17.27 -4.69
C HIS A 19 -1.48 15.95 -3.97
N GLN A 20 -1.74 14.87 -4.72
CA GLN A 20 -1.99 13.54 -4.15
C GLN A 20 -0.81 13.03 -3.32
N CYS A 21 0.42 13.18 -3.81
CA CYS A 21 1.63 12.75 -3.12
C CYS A 21 1.97 13.59 -1.88
N SER A 22 1.40 14.79 -1.76
CA SER A 22 1.64 15.72 -0.65
C SER A 22 0.64 15.59 0.50
N LEU A 23 -0.35 14.69 0.38
CA LEU A 23 -1.29 14.40 1.46
C LEU A 23 -0.57 13.77 2.65
N THR A 24 -0.81 14.32 3.85
CA THR A 24 -0.21 13.82 5.09
C THR A 24 -1.24 13.08 5.94
N MET A 25 -0.85 11.93 6.48
CA MET A 25 -1.69 11.13 7.39
C MET A 25 -0.83 10.48 8.47
N SER A 26 -1.40 10.31 9.66
CA SER A 26 -0.84 9.40 10.69
C SER A 26 -1.00 7.94 10.28
N CYS A 27 -0.19 7.04 10.85
CA CYS A 27 -0.33 5.59 10.63
C CYS A 27 -1.77 5.10 10.93
N ARG A 28 -2.40 5.65 11.98
CA ARG A 28 -3.78 5.34 12.35
C ARG A 28 -4.78 5.76 11.27
N GLN A 29 -4.62 6.95 10.69
CA GLN A 29 -5.50 7.40 9.61
C GLN A 29 -5.33 6.54 8.36
N LEU A 30 -4.07 6.23 7.99
CA LEU A 30 -3.79 5.40 6.82
C LEU A 30 -4.35 3.98 6.99
N ALA A 31 -4.20 3.37 8.17
CA ALA A 31 -4.76 2.05 8.47
C ALA A 31 -6.29 2.02 8.34
N LYS A 32 -6.96 3.07 8.85
CA LYS A 32 -8.42 3.20 8.73
C LYS A 32 -8.88 3.38 7.29
N LEU A 33 -8.11 4.13 6.48
CA LEU A 33 -8.40 4.31 5.06
C LEU A 33 -8.24 2.99 4.29
N PHE A 34 -7.16 2.25 4.55
CA PHE A 34 -6.88 0.97 3.90
C PHE A 34 -7.78 -0.18 4.35
N TYR A 35 -8.57 0.03 5.41
CA TYR A 35 -9.57 -0.93 5.87
C TYR A 35 -10.50 -1.41 4.75
N ILE A 36 -10.85 -0.53 3.79
CA ILE A 36 -11.71 -0.88 2.66
C ILE A 36 -11.16 -2.07 1.85
N PHE A 37 -9.84 -2.19 1.75
CA PHE A 37 -9.16 -3.21 0.94
C PHE A 37 -9.08 -4.57 1.65
N MET A 38 -9.12 -4.59 2.98
CA MET A 38 -9.28 -5.84 3.74
C MET A 38 -10.75 -6.22 3.95
N ASN A 39 -11.67 -5.27 3.86
CA ASN A 39 -13.09 -5.42 4.21
C ASN A 39 -14.04 -5.39 3.00
N LYS A 40 -13.69 -6.11 1.93
CA LYS A 40 -14.57 -6.33 0.76
C LYS A 40 -15.12 -5.02 0.15
N GLY A 41 -14.37 -3.92 0.27
CA GLY A 41 -14.68 -2.62 -0.31
C GLY A 41 -15.55 -1.71 0.56
N LYS A 42 -15.88 -2.14 1.79
CA LYS A 42 -16.67 -1.37 2.74
C LYS A 42 -15.78 -0.61 3.72
N CYS A 43 -16.04 0.69 3.90
CA CYS A 43 -15.36 1.48 4.93
C CYS A 43 -15.78 1.05 6.35
N LEU A 44 -15.19 1.70 7.35
CA LEU A 44 -15.53 1.46 8.76
C LEU A 44 -16.99 1.73 9.09
N GLN A 45 -17.62 2.68 8.39
CA GLN A 45 -19.05 3.00 8.48
C GLN A 45 -19.92 2.04 7.64
N GLY A 46 -19.36 0.98 7.06
CA GLY A 46 -20.08 -0.02 6.27
C GLY A 46 -20.45 0.40 4.84
N HIS A 47 -20.12 1.62 4.41
CA HIS A 47 -20.45 2.11 3.07
C HIS A 47 -19.58 1.42 2.01
N PRO A 48 -20.18 0.84 0.95
CA PRO A 48 -19.45 0.12 -0.08
C PRO A 48 -18.89 1.08 -1.15
N TYR A 49 -17.64 1.49 -1.00
CA TYR A 49 -16.96 2.33 -2.00
C TYR A 49 -16.39 1.53 -3.17
N LEU A 50 -16.08 0.24 -2.94
CA LEU A 50 -15.50 -0.64 -3.95
C LEU A 50 -16.28 -1.95 -4.03
N SER A 51 -16.35 -2.52 -5.22
CA SER A 51 -16.78 -3.90 -5.42
C SER A 51 -15.69 -4.88 -4.99
N ILE A 52 -16.10 -6.13 -4.70
CA ILE A 52 -15.17 -7.23 -4.37
C ILE A 52 -14.14 -7.44 -5.49
N ASN A 53 -14.56 -7.32 -6.75
CA ASN A 53 -13.67 -7.47 -7.90
C ASN A 53 -12.61 -6.35 -7.98
N GLN A 54 -12.99 -5.10 -7.66
CA GLN A 54 -12.03 -3.99 -7.58
C GLN A 54 -11.03 -4.22 -6.44
N VAL A 55 -11.50 -4.61 -5.26
CA VAL A 55 -10.62 -4.93 -4.12
C VAL A 55 -9.64 -6.04 -4.46
N LYS A 56 -10.11 -7.13 -5.09
CA LYS A 56 -9.24 -8.23 -5.53
C LYS A 56 -8.12 -7.74 -6.45
N ARG A 57 -8.46 -6.91 -7.44
CA ARG A 57 -7.48 -6.36 -8.40
C ARG A 57 -6.48 -5.40 -7.74
N ILE A 58 -6.96 -4.53 -6.85
CA ILE A 58 -6.09 -3.59 -6.13
C ILE A 58 -5.14 -4.34 -5.18
N ASN A 59 -5.63 -5.34 -4.44
CA ASN A 59 -4.78 -6.18 -3.59
C ASN A 59 -3.74 -6.96 -4.40
N ALA A 60 -4.10 -7.45 -5.60
CA ALA A 60 -3.14 -8.09 -6.49
C ALA A 60 -2.03 -7.12 -6.93
N ILE A 61 -2.37 -5.89 -7.32
CA ILE A 61 -1.39 -4.84 -7.69
C ILE A 61 -0.49 -4.48 -6.49
N MET A 62 -1.07 -4.32 -5.30
CA MET A 62 -0.30 -4.07 -4.08
C MET A 62 0.71 -5.20 -3.80
N LEU A 63 0.32 -6.46 -4.01
CA LEU A 63 1.23 -7.58 -3.84
C LEU A 63 2.34 -7.61 -4.90
N THR A 64 2.02 -7.37 -6.18
CA THR A 64 2.97 -7.61 -7.28
C THR A 64 3.86 -6.43 -7.63
N CYS A 65 3.47 -5.20 -7.29
CA CYS A 65 4.25 -4.00 -7.60
C CYS A 65 4.17 -2.91 -6.52
N GLY A 66 3.75 -3.26 -5.30
CA GLY A 66 3.61 -2.32 -4.20
C GLY A 66 4.91 -1.73 -3.65
N PHE A 67 6.05 -2.39 -3.90
CA PHE A 67 7.35 -2.10 -3.27
C PHE A 67 8.47 -1.86 -4.29
N TYR A 68 8.13 -1.22 -5.41
CA TYR A 68 9.08 -0.96 -6.50
C TYR A 68 9.71 -2.29 -6.98
N ASP A 69 11.04 -2.31 -7.12
CA ASP A 69 11.81 -3.49 -7.53
C ASP A 69 11.92 -4.56 -6.43
N GLU A 70 11.41 -4.31 -5.22
CA GLU A 70 11.44 -5.24 -4.08
C GLU A 70 10.07 -5.92 -3.83
N ALA A 71 9.10 -5.81 -4.74
CA ALA A 71 7.79 -6.43 -4.54
C ALA A 71 7.86 -7.95 -4.36
N GLY A 72 8.74 -8.64 -5.08
CA GLY A 72 8.96 -10.09 -4.92
C GLY A 72 9.57 -10.45 -3.57
N GLU A 73 10.55 -9.67 -3.11
CA GLU A 73 11.21 -9.88 -1.81
C GLU A 73 10.26 -9.60 -0.65
N PHE A 74 9.45 -8.54 -0.73
CA PHE A 74 8.39 -8.29 0.24
C PHE A 74 7.35 -9.43 0.27
N ALA A 75 6.96 -9.97 -0.88
CA ALA A 75 6.05 -11.11 -0.94
C ALA A 75 6.66 -12.37 -0.31
N PHE A 76 7.98 -12.57 -0.42
CA PHE A 76 8.70 -13.70 0.14
C PHE A 76 8.90 -13.59 1.65
N GLU A 77 9.37 -12.44 2.15
CA GLU A 77 9.68 -12.24 3.57
C GLU A 77 8.46 -11.89 4.41
N VAL A 78 7.53 -11.09 3.87
CA VAL A 78 6.35 -10.61 4.61
C VAL A 78 5.08 -11.35 4.20
N GLY A 79 4.86 -11.57 2.91
CA GLY A 79 3.71 -12.36 2.44
C GLY A 79 2.36 -11.66 2.60
N LEU A 80 2.32 -10.34 2.43
CA LEU A 80 1.08 -9.55 2.46
C LEU A 80 0.97 -8.65 1.22
N PRO A 81 -0.24 -8.35 0.72
CA PRO A 81 -0.44 -7.18 -0.13
C PRO A 81 -0.07 -5.90 0.62
N GLY A 82 0.74 -5.03 0.00
CA GLY A 82 1.07 -3.74 0.61
C GLY A 82 1.49 -2.67 -0.37
N LYS A 83 1.79 -1.48 0.14
CA LYS A 83 2.32 -0.35 -0.61
C LYS A 83 3.29 0.44 0.26
N SER A 84 4.45 0.77 -0.29
CA SER A 84 5.41 1.70 0.30
C SER A 84 5.31 3.11 -0.29
N GLY A 85 5.89 4.08 0.40
CA GLY A 85 6.17 5.39 -0.15
C GLY A 85 7.50 5.95 0.37
N VAL A 86 8.18 6.75 -0.45
CA VAL A 86 9.48 7.37 -0.12
C VAL A 86 9.42 8.31 1.08
N GLY A 87 8.22 8.72 1.52
CA GLY A 87 8.02 9.40 2.81
C GLY A 87 8.23 8.49 4.04
N GLY A 88 8.59 7.22 3.86
CA GLY A 88 8.89 6.25 4.93
C GLY A 88 7.68 5.45 5.42
N GLY A 89 6.50 5.65 4.83
CA GLY A 89 5.28 4.92 5.17
C GLY A 89 5.19 3.59 4.42
N ILE A 90 4.74 2.55 5.12
CA ILE A 90 4.34 1.27 4.51
C ILE A 90 2.99 0.88 5.07
N VAL A 91 2.08 0.48 4.21
CA VAL A 91 0.81 -0.14 4.57
C VAL A 91 0.74 -1.54 3.99
N ALA A 92 0.32 -2.51 4.79
CA ALA A 92 0.10 -3.88 4.38
C ALA A 92 -1.19 -4.41 5.02
N LEU A 93 -1.78 -5.46 4.44
CA LEU A 93 -3.01 -6.03 4.97
C LEU A 93 -3.12 -7.53 4.70
N LEU A 94 -3.82 -8.22 5.59
CA LEU A 94 -4.30 -9.58 5.38
C LEU A 94 -5.82 -9.53 5.22
N PRO A 95 -6.38 -9.87 4.03
CA PRO A 95 -7.81 -9.75 3.78
C PRO A 95 -8.66 -10.46 4.85
N ASN A 96 -9.70 -9.78 5.33
CA ASN A 96 -10.59 -10.22 6.42
C ASN A 96 -9.93 -10.45 7.79
N LYS A 97 -8.66 -10.07 7.99
CA LYS A 97 -7.94 -10.26 9.27
C LYS A 97 -7.47 -8.94 9.87
N PHE A 98 -6.53 -8.25 9.22
CA PHE A 98 -5.98 -7.00 9.74
C PHE A 98 -5.42 -6.10 8.63
N CYS A 99 -5.23 -4.83 8.97
CA CYS A 99 -4.43 -3.87 8.21
C CYS A 99 -3.39 -3.28 9.18
N VAL A 100 -2.15 -3.20 8.74
CA VAL A 100 -1.01 -2.70 9.52
C VAL A 100 -0.32 -1.60 8.74
N VAL A 101 0.11 -0.57 9.46
CA VAL A 101 0.86 0.55 8.91
C VAL A 101 2.08 0.81 9.77
N THR A 102 3.24 0.90 9.14
CA THR A 102 4.50 1.30 9.77
C THR A 102 4.95 2.63 9.17
N TRP A 103 5.67 3.43 9.95
CA TRP A 103 6.36 4.60 9.43
C TRP A 103 7.73 4.75 10.08
N SER A 104 8.75 4.90 9.24
CA SER A 104 10.09 5.30 9.64
C SER A 104 10.81 5.92 8.44
N PRO A 105 11.42 7.11 8.58
CA PRO A 105 11.97 7.85 7.44
C PRO A 105 13.25 7.23 6.86
N GLY A 106 13.93 6.34 7.59
CA GLY A 106 15.15 5.70 7.11
C GLY A 106 14.86 4.69 6.00
N LEU A 107 15.20 5.04 4.75
CA LEU A 107 15.00 4.19 3.58
C LEU A 107 16.19 3.25 3.34
N ASN A 108 15.92 2.08 2.76
CA ASN A 108 16.93 1.19 2.18
C ASN A 108 17.36 1.71 0.79
N PRO A 109 18.38 1.11 0.14
CA PRO A 109 18.84 1.53 -1.19
C PRO A 109 17.79 1.46 -2.31
N LYS A 110 16.66 0.79 -2.08
CA LYS A 110 15.56 0.59 -3.03
C LYS A 110 14.38 1.53 -2.77
N GLY A 111 14.49 2.43 -1.78
CA GLY A 111 13.49 3.46 -1.49
C GLY A 111 12.37 3.05 -0.54
N ASN A 112 12.47 1.87 0.09
CA ASN A 112 11.49 1.37 1.06
C ASN A 112 11.97 1.63 2.49
N SER A 113 11.05 1.85 3.44
CA SER A 113 11.41 2.07 4.85
C SER A 113 12.07 0.84 5.45
N LYS A 114 13.36 0.93 5.80
CA LYS A 114 14.15 -0.22 6.29
C LYS A 114 13.55 -0.79 7.58
N LEU A 115 13.26 0.06 8.56
CA LEU A 115 12.68 -0.39 9.83
C LEU A 115 11.21 -0.79 9.67
N GLY A 116 10.48 -0.19 8.72
CA GLY A 116 9.11 -0.58 8.41
C GLY A 116 9.04 -2.00 7.84
N MET A 117 9.91 -2.35 6.89
CA MET A 117 10.01 -3.69 6.31
C MET A 117 10.32 -4.73 7.39
N LEU A 118 11.35 -4.51 8.19
CA LEU A 118 11.75 -5.41 9.30
C LEU A 118 10.63 -5.61 10.33
N ALA A 119 9.89 -4.55 10.66
CA ALA A 119 8.78 -4.66 11.59
C ALA A 119 7.64 -5.54 11.04
N LEU A 120 7.36 -5.45 9.73
CA LEU A 120 6.33 -6.26 9.08
C LEU A 120 6.75 -7.72 8.95
N GLU A 121 8.00 -7.99 8.59
CA GLU A 121 8.57 -9.35 8.57
C GLU A 121 8.49 -10.00 9.96
N GLN A 122 8.88 -9.27 11.01
CA GLN A 122 8.77 -9.78 12.38
C GLN A 122 7.32 -10.03 12.80
N LEU A 123 6.38 -9.17 12.38
CA LEU A 123 4.97 -9.34 12.67
C LEU A 123 4.43 -10.64 12.08
N THR A 124 4.65 -10.89 10.79
CA THR A 124 4.15 -12.09 10.11
C THR A 124 4.88 -13.34 10.61
N SER A 125 6.19 -13.26 10.84
CA SER A 125 6.99 -14.35 11.45
C SER A 125 6.48 -14.75 12.84
N LYS A 126 6.17 -13.79 13.71
CA LYS A 126 5.69 -14.07 15.08
C LYS A 126 4.25 -14.56 15.11
N THR A 127 3.42 -14.12 14.17
CA THR A 127 1.98 -14.44 14.15
C THR A 127 1.66 -15.67 13.30
N GLY A 128 2.54 -16.07 12.38
CA GLY A 128 2.26 -17.08 11.36
C GLY A 128 1.20 -16.65 10.35
N LEU A 129 0.92 -15.34 10.23
CA LEU A 129 -0.15 -14.81 9.39
C LEU A 129 0.42 -14.20 8.10
N SER A 130 0.34 -14.96 7.03
CA SER A 130 0.71 -14.61 5.65
C SER A 130 -0.41 -15.04 4.70
N ILE A 131 -0.41 -14.55 3.44
CA ILE A 131 -1.28 -15.10 2.39
C ILE A 131 -0.73 -16.39 1.77
N PHE A 132 0.52 -16.73 2.07
CA PHE A 132 1.25 -17.91 1.60
C PHE A 132 1.49 -18.90 2.74
#